data_AF-F6XEI5-F1
#
_entry.id   AF-F6XEI5-F1
#
_cell.length_a   1.000
_cell.length_b   1.000
_cell.length_c   1.000
_cell.angle_alpha   90.00
_cell.angle_beta   90.00
_cell.angle_gamma   90.00
#
_symmetry.space_group_name_H-M   'P 1'
#
loop_
_entity.id
_entity.type
_entity.pdbx_description
1 polymer ?
#
loop_
_entity_poly.entity_id
_entity_poly.type
_entity_poly.pdbx_seq_one_letter_code
_entity_poly.pdbx_strand_id
1 'polypeptide(L)'
;MKLRYRTCPTSWKCDGNSMQAHACLLPACQGGSSHTAVVWTDWAPWSTCTHTCDSGYQVRYRSCKRGDSFTSGCPGNRQDIGSCNTHSCSSNYAMNPPSPMFSFESKSVAHLCSGANSDVAFIFGDFNGDRNVDVMCGNQDGDFEIGLATSRGEINTATWRGRLDGCVVQSGQIAVGDFNGDAMSDIVCVDRVKKKTTVRLSNNGQFPTGEGYFGSFCTDESDWLIPLDIDADNKWDLICSHSNRDSDLLMNTFSL
;
A
#
# COMPACT_ATOMS: atom_id res chain seq x y z
N MET A 1 -12.72 -2.48 37.32
CA MET A 1 -11.87 -1.57 36.52
C MET A 1 -11.86 -0.22 37.22
N LYS A 2 -10.69 0.38 37.43
CA LYS A 2 -10.56 1.76 37.93
C LYS A 2 -10.21 2.67 36.75
N LEU A 3 -11.01 3.71 36.57
CA LEU A 3 -10.80 4.73 35.55
C LEU A 3 -10.28 5.99 36.25
N ARG A 4 -9.20 6.57 35.74
CA ARG A 4 -8.76 7.90 36.14
C ARG A 4 -8.79 8.84 34.95
N TYR A 5 -9.35 10.02 35.19
CA TYR A 5 -9.49 11.09 34.21
C TYR A 5 -8.58 12.24 34.63
N ARG A 6 -7.93 12.86 33.65
CA ARG A 6 -7.17 14.10 33.86
C ARG A 6 -7.82 15.22 33.04
N THR A 7 -7.99 16.38 33.66
CA THR A 7 -8.44 17.60 33.00
C THR A 7 -7.32 18.64 33.04
N CYS A 8 -7.10 19.30 31.91
CA CYS A 8 -5.98 20.24 31.77
C CYS A 8 -6.41 21.65 32.17
N PRO A 9 -5.66 22.35 33.03
CA PRO A 9 -5.95 23.74 33.35
C PRO A 9 -5.33 24.64 32.28
N THR A 10 -6.19 25.23 31.43
CA THR A 10 -5.91 26.21 30.35
C THR A 10 -5.52 25.64 28.97
N SER A 11 -5.68 26.50 27.95
CA SER A 11 -5.98 26.27 26.52
C SER A 11 -4.96 25.51 25.66
N TRP A 12 -4.14 24.64 26.23
CA TRP A 12 -3.20 23.79 25.49
C TRP A 12 -3.64 22.32 25.50
N LYS A 13 -3.43 21.65 24.37
CA LYS A 13 -3.72 20.22 24.20
C LYS A 13 -2.67 19.41 24.99
N CYS A 14 -3.12 18.61 25.95
CA CYS A 14 -2.22 17.72 26.68
C CYS A 14 -1.83 16.51 25.81
N ASP A 15 -0.54 16.20 25.74
CA ASP A 15 -0.08 15.01 25.02
C ASP A 15 -0.40 13.72 25.78
N GLY A 16 -1.00 12.77 25.06
CA GLY A 16 -1.48 11.48 25.57
C GLY A 16 -2.98 11.45 25.94
N ASN A 17 -3.56 10.26 26.05
CA ASN A 17 -4.99 10.07 26.29
C ASN A 17 -5.47 10.69 27.62
N SER A 18 -6.65 11.32 27.61
CA SER A 18 -7.29 11.93 28.79
C SER A 18 -7.87 10.92 29.78
N MET A 19 -7.92 9.65 29.37
CA MET A 19 -8.50 8.54 30.11
C MET A 19 -7.46 7.41 30.24
N GLN A 20 -7.25 6.97 31.47
CA GLN A 20 -6.45 5.78 31.76
C GLN A 20 -7.31 4.75 32.49
N ALA A 21 -7.39 3.55 31.91
CA ALA A 21 -8.04 2.41 32.51
C ALA A 21 -7.00 1.50 33.17
N HIS A 22 -7.20 1.21 34.45
CA HIS A 22 -6.48 0.17 35.17
C HIS A 22 -7.46 -0.97 35.48
N ALA A 23 -7.15 -2.18 35.01
CA ALA A 23 -7.93 -3.35 35.41
C ALA A 23 -7.83 -3.48 36.93
N CYS A 24 -8.97 -3.57 37.62
CA CYS A 24 -8.90 -4.00 39.01
C CYS A 24 -8.54 -5.48 38.93
N LEU A 25 -7.39 -5.86 39.45
CA LEU A 25 -7.07 -7.27 39.69
C LEU A 25 -8.09 -7.78 40.72
N LEU A 26 -9.23 -8.28 40.23
CA LEU A 26 -10.08 -9.13 41.04
C LEU A 26 -9.37 -10.47 41.17
N PRO A 27 -9.30 -11.09 42.36
CA PRO A 27 -8.90 -12.48 42.47
C PRO A 27 -9.83 -13.32 41.59
N ALA A 28 -9.24 -14.22 40.82
CA ALA A 28 -9.97 -15.13 39.94
C ALA A 28 -11.08 -15.86 40.72
N CYS A 29 -12.29 -15.92 40.15
CA CYS A 29 -13.30 -16.87 40.60
C CYS A 29 -12.76 -18.28 40.29
N GLN A 30 -12.53 -19.09 41.32
CA GLN A 30 -12.23 -20.51 41.16
C GLN A 30 -13.51 -21.23 40.69
N GLY A 31 -13.56 -21.59 39.42
CA GLY A 31 -14.60 -22.41 38.82
C GLY A 31 -14.29 -22.64 37.34
N GLY A 32 -14.02 -23.90 36.99
CA GLY A 32 -13.31 -24.29 35.77
C GLY A 32 -13.95 -23.89 34.45
N SER A 33 -13.11 -23.35 33.57
CA SER A 33 -13.04 -23.62 32.13
C SER A 33 -11.71 -23.04 31.64
N SER A 34 -11.02 -23.78 30.78
CA SER A 34 -9.72 -23.40 30.22
C SER A 34 -9.85 -22.19 29.28
N HIS A 35 -10.13 -21.01 29.83
CA HIS A 35 -9.98 -19.75 29.12
C HIS A 35 -8.48 -19.46 29.01
N THR A 36 -7.90 -19.82 27.86
CA THR A 36 -6.57 -19.33 27.49
C THR A 36 -6.65 -17.81 27.40
N ALA A 37 -6.08 -17.12 28.39
CA ALA A 37 -6.16 -15.67 28.48
C ALA A 37 -5.48 -15.02 27.27
N VAL A 38 -6.19 -14.09 26.61
CA VAL A 38 -5.63 -13.17 25.62
C VAL A 38 -4.65 -12.25 26.36
N VAL A 39 -3.35 -12.39 26.09
CA VAL A 39 -2.29 -11.75 26.89
C VAL A 39 -1.28 -11.07 25.96
N TRP A 40 -0.88 -9.85 26.34
CA TRP A 40 0.22 -9.14 25.72
C TRP A 40 1.55 -9.87 25.97
N THR A 41 2.42 -9.93 24.96
CA THR A 41 3.84 -10.19 25.22
C THR A 41 4.43 -9.09 26.09
N ASP A 42 5.59 -9.38 26.65
CA ASP A 42 6.47 -8.33 27.13
C ASP A 42 6.75 -7.33 25.99
N TRP A 43 6.98 -6.09 26.39
CA TRP A 43 7.42 -5.06 25.48
C TRP A 43 8.80 -5.41 24.93
N ALA A 44 9.00 -5.20 23.63
CA ALA A 44 10.33 -5.13 23.06
C ALA A 44 11.14 -4.01 23.75
N PRO A 45 12.49 -4.07 23.67
CA PRO A 45 13.33 -2.96 24.04
C PRO A 45 12.91 -1.68 23.30
N TRP A 46 13.15 -0.52 23.91
CA TRP A 46 12.96 0.75 23.24
C TRP A 46 13.89 0.86 22.03
N SER A 47 13.40 1.51 20.97
CA SER A 47 14.25 1.95 19.86
C SER A 47 15.33 2.92 20.36
N THR A 48 16.33 3.16 19.53
CA THR A 48 17.20 4.31 19.72
C THR A 48 16.37 5.60 19.80
N CYS A 49 16.77 6.51 20.69
CA CYS A 49 16.12 7.80 20.80
C CYS A 49 16.31 8.58 19.50
N THR A 50 15.29 9.32 19.06
CA THR A 50 15.45 10.22 17.93
C THR A 50 16.53 11.24 18.24
N HIS A 51 16.47 11.96 19.36
CA HIS A 51 17.48 12.98 19.66
C HIS A 51 18.50 12.46 20.68
N THR A 52 19.75 12.91 20.58
CA THR A 52 20.75 12.67 21.64
C THR A 52 20.61 13.64 22.82
N CYS A 53 19.94 14.78 22.64
CA CYS A 53 19.66 15.83 23.63
C CYS A 53 18.46 16.71 23.17
N ASP A 54 18.02 17.69 23.95
CA ASP A 54 16.86 18.57 23.67
C ASP A 54 15.50 17.85 23.48
N SER A 55 15.31 16.70 24.14
CA SER A 55 14.08 15.89 24.13
C SER A 55 13.77 15.22 22.78
N GLY A 56 14.08 13.93 22.69
CA GLY A 56 13.65 13.05 21.61
C GLY A 56 12.54 12.10 22.02
N TYR A 57 12.16 11.23 21.10
CA TYR A 57 11.18 10.16 21.31
C TYR A 57 11.80 8.79 20.98
N GLN A 58 11.34 7.77 21.68
CA GLN A 58 11.67 6.36 21.42
C GLN A 58 10.37 5.58 21.36
N VAL A 59 10.36 4.51 20.55
CA VAL A 59 9.18 3.69 20.31
C VAL A 59 9.49 2.25 20.71
N ARG A 60 8.51 1.56 21.27
CA ARG A 60 8.57 0.11 21.51
C ARG A 60 7.27 -0.56 21.11
N TYR A 61 7.35 -1.86 20.84
CA TYR A 61 6.24 -2.67 20.36
C TYR A 61 6.03 -3.88 21.25
N ARG A 62 4.81 -4.39 21.29
CA ARG A 62 4.46 -5.68 21.87
C ARG A 62 3.48 -6.40 20.95
N SER A 63 3.38 -7.71 21.07
CA SER A 63 2.44 -8.51 20.27
C SER A 63 1.37 -9.12 21.16
N CYS A 64 0.18 -9.30 20.62
CA CYS A 64 -0.89 -9.99 21.31
C CYS A 64 -0.74 -11.49 21.05
N LYS A 65 -0.53 -12.30 22.11
CA LYS A 65 -0.54 -13.75 21.98
C LYS A 65 -1.99 -14.22 21.94
N ARG A 66 -2.38 -14.87 20.82
CA ARG A 66 -3.74 -15.35 20.51
C ARG A 66 -4.82 -14.27 20.65
N GLY A 67 -4.82 -13.32 19.72
CA GLY A 67 -6.02 -12.54 19.40
C GLY A 67 -6.60 -13.07 18.10
N ASP A 68 -7.70 -13.80 18.17
CA ASP A 68 -8.52 -14.17 17.02
C ASP A 68 -9.24 -12.92 16.50
N SER A 69 -9.21 -12.72 15.18
CA SER A 69 -9.64 -11.50 14.47
C SER A 69 -11.13 -11.13 14.62
N PHE A 70 -11.88 -11.81 15.50
CA PHE A 70 -13.33 -11.67 15.62
C PHE A 70 -13.85 -11.40 17.04
N THR A 71 -13.04 -11.55 18.09
CA THR A 71 -13.45 -11.15 19.45
C THR A 71 -12.37 -10.28 20.06
N SER A 72 -12.76 -9.12 20.59
CA SER A 72 -11.89 -8.02 21.06
C SER A 72 -10.50 -8.48 21.53
N GLY A 73 -9.48 -8.24 20.70
CA GLY A 73 -8.08 -8.59 20.98
C GLY A 73 -7.51 -7.92 22.23
N CYS A 74 -6.20 -8.04 22.43
CA CYS A 74 -5.57 -7.55 23.66
C CYS A 74 -5.90 -6.06 23.93
N PRO A 75 -6.44 -5.71 25.12
CA PRO A 75 -6.84 -4.35 25.42
C PRO A 75 -5.63 -3.41 25.53
N GLY A 76 -5.70 -2.26 24.86
CA GLY A 76 -4.66 -1.22 24.85
C GLY A 76 -3.83 -1.18 23.57
N ASN A 77 -2.83 -0.30 23.53
CA ASN A 77 -2.04 -0.09 22.32
C ASN A 77 -0.98 -1.17 22.11
N ARG A 78 -0.76 -1.53 20.84
CA ARG A 78 0.35 -2.40 20.39
C ARG A 78 1.71 -1.69 20.40
N GLN A 79 1.67 -0.36 20.35
CA GLN A 79 2.81 0.54 20.29
C GLN A 79 2.76 1.53 21.45
N ASP A 80 3.93 1.87 21.99
CA ASP A 80 4.11 2.87 23.03
C ASP A 80 5.20 3.86 22.59
N ILE A 81 5.03 5.12 22.95
CA ILE A 81 5.95 6.23 22.60
C ILE A 81 6.37 6.90 23.90
N GLY A 82 7.68 6.91 24.16
CA GLY A 82 8.27 7.53 25.35
C GLY A 82 9.20 8.67 24.97
N SER A 83 9.25 9.71 25.79
CA SER A 83 10.29 10.73 25.70
C SER A 83 11.64 10.16 26.14
N CYS A 84 12.72 10.64 25.55
CA CYS A 84 14.09 10.28 25.88
C CYS A 84 15.01 11.48 25.69
N ASN A 85 16.19 11.44 26.32
CA ASN A 85 17.23 12.47 26.17
C ASN A 85 16.72 13.91 26.33
N THR A 86 15.98 14.17 27.42
CA THR A 86 15.37 15.47 27.75
C THR A 86 16.37 16.49 28.32
N HIS A 87 17.66 16.18 28.32
CA HIS A 87 18.70 17.10 28.78
C HIS A 87 19.05 18.07 27.67
N SER A 88 19.36 19.31 28.02
CA SER A 88 19.71 20.32 27.02
C SER A 88 21.02 19.99 26.31
N CYS A 89 21.08 20.22 25.00
CA CYS A 89 22.34 20.11 24.27
C CYS A 89 23.33 21.19 24.76
N SER A 90 24.54 20.80 25.16
CA SER A 90 25.61 21.79 25.42
C SER A 90 25.94 22.52 24.12
N SER A 91 26.10 23.85 24.17
CA SER A 91 26.14 24.75 23.01
C SER A 91 27.24 24.48 21.96
N ASN A 92 28.10 23.47 22.16
CA ASN A 92 29.09 23.02 21.19
C ASN A 92 28.70 21.71 20.46
N TYR A 93 27.50 21.17 20.68
CA TYR A 93 26.92 20.03 19.96
C TYR A 93 25.53 20.33 19.37
N ALA A 94 25.14 21.61 19.30
CA ALA A 94 24.07 22.00 18.40
C ALA A 94 24.60 21.83 16.98
N MET A 95 24.20 20.76 16.28
CA MET A 95 24.15 20.58 14.81
C MET A 95 24.24 19.09 14.47
N ASN A 96 23.25 18.30 14.89
CA ASN A 96 22.76 17.17 14.11
C ASN A 96 21.46 16.71 14.77
N PRO A 97 20.30 17.29 14.41
CA PRO A 97 19.04 16.59 14.65
C PRO A 97 19.19 15.15 14.14
N PRO A 98 18.52 14.14 14.73
CA PRO A 98 18.44 12.85 14.05
C PRO A 98 18.07 13.09 12.60
N SER A 99 18.87 12.53 11.71
CA SER A 99 18.50 12.48 10.31
C SER A 99 17.09 11.89 10.26
N PRO A 100 16.16 12.55 9.55
CA PRO A 100 14.82 12.00 9.41
C PRO A 100 14.97 10.59 8.83
N MET A 101 14.20 9.62 9.34
CA MET A 101 14.25 8.23 8.86
C MET A 101 14.03 8.13 7.35
N PHE A 102 13.38 9.14 6.76
CA PHE A 102 13.19 9.33 5.34
C PHE A 102 13.40 10.80 5.00
N SER A 103 14.09 11.07 3.90
CA SER A 103 14.15 12.39 3.28
C SER A 103 13.54 12.30 1.89
N PHE A 104 12.73 13.30 1.53
CA PHE A 104 12.12 13.39 0.22
C PHE A 104 12.77 14.53 -0.56
N GLU A 105 13.11 14.28 -1.81
CA GLU A 105 13.53 15.31 -2.76
C GLU A 105 12.43 15.45 -3.81
N SER A 106 11.97 16.68 -4.05
CA SER A 106 11.00 16.95 -5.10
C SER A 106 11.71 17.21 -6.42
N LYS A 107 11.44 16.39 -7.44
CA LYS A 107 11.82 16.67 -8.84
C LYS A 107 10.57 16.97 -9.65
N SER A 108 10.62 18.03 -10.45
CA SER A 108 9.55 18.34 -11.40
C SER A 108 9.69 17.47 -12.64
N VAL A 109 8.61 16.78 -13.03
CA VAL A 109 8.54 16.03 -14.30
C VAL A 109 7.71 16.86 -15.27
N ALA A 110 8.37 17.45 -16.27
CA ALA A 110 7.70 18.32 -17.24
C ALA A 110 7.11 17.51 -18.40
N HIS A 111 5.93 17.92 -18.88
CA HIS A 111 5.30 17.45 -20.12
C HIS A 111 4.82 15.99 -20.18
N LEU A 112 4.84 15.26 -19.05
CA LEU A 112 4.17 13.95 -18.96
C LEU A 112 2.66 14.14 -19.18
N CYS A 113 2.06 13.31 -20.03
CA CYS A 113 0.63 13.35 -20.38
C CYS A 113 0.21 14.61 -21.15
N SER A 114 1.14 15.28 -21.81
CA SER A 114 0.85 16.51 -22.57
C SER A 114 -0.12 16.29 -23.74
N GLY A 115 -0.32 15.04 -24.18
CA GLY A 115 -1.32 14.67 -25.18
C GLY A 115 -2.71 14.30 -24.63
N ALA A 116 -2.90 14.22 -23.31
CA ALA A 116 -4.18 13.82 -22.71
C ALA A 116 -5.06 15.06 -22.44
N ASN A 117 -6.17 15.18 -23.16
CA ASN A 117 -7.07 16.35 -23.11
C ASN A 117 -8.27 16.20 -22.15
N SER A 118 -8.30 15.18 -21.29
CA SER A 118 -9.43 14.84 -20.40
C SER A 118 -8.96 14.18 -19.10
N ASP A 119 -9.86 13.63 -18.27
CA ASP A 119 -9.52 12.95 -17.01
C ASP A 119 -8.41 11.91 -17.22
N VAL A 120 -7.27 12.14 -16.56
CA VAL A 120 -6.07 11.33 -16.71
C VAL A 120 -5.98 10.34 -15.55
N ALA A 121 -5.83 9.07 -15.87
CA ALA A 121 -5.44 8.04 -14.91
C ALA A 121 -3.92 7.79 -15.01
N PHE A 122 -3.28 7.59 -13.87
CA PHE A 122 -1.87 7.17 -13.81
C PHE A 122 -1.77 5.69 -13.50
N ILE A 123 -0.84 5.04 -14.19
CA ILE A 123 -0.55 3.62 -14.09
C ILE A 123 0.97 3.47 -13.97
N PHE A 124 1.41 2.53 -13.13
CA PHE A 124 2.82 2.31 -12.84
C PHE A 124 3.19 0.87 -13.16
N GLY A 125 4.33 0.67 -13.82
CA GLY A 125 4.81 -0.65 -14.25
C GLY A 125 6.17 -0.52 -14.92
N ASP A 126 6.95 -1.60 -14.97
CA ASP A 126 8.18 -1.69 -15.75
C ASP A 126 7.84 -2.12 -17.18
N PHE A 127 7.51 -1.18 -18.07
CA PHE A 127 6.97 -1.53 -19.39
C PHE A 127 8.06 -1.91 -20.41
N ASN A 128 9.32 -1.69 -20.08
CA ASN A 128 10.47 -1.94 -20.96
C ASN A 128 11.42 -3.05 -20.45
N GLY A 129 11.16 -3.61 -19.27
CA GLY A 129 11.94 -4.69 -18.66
C GLY A 129 13.28 -4.23 -18.06
N ASP A 130 13.47 -2.94 -17.80
CA ASP A 130 14.71 -2.38 -17.27
C ASP A 130 14.79 -2.36 -15.74
N ARG A 131 13.75 -2.88 -15.07
CA ARG A 131 13.54 -2.97 -13.61
C ARG A 131 13.29 -1.65 -12.90
N ASN A 132 13.16 -0.55 -13.63
CA ASN A 132 12.66 0.70 -13.09
C ASN A 132 11.15 0.77 -13.31
N VAL A 133 10.42 1.24 -12.31
CA VAL A 133 8.97 1.44 -12.45
C VAL A 133 8.75 2.70 -13.29
N ASP A 134 8.24 2.51 -14.51
CA ASP A 134 7.84 3.57 -15.41
C ASP A 134 6.48 4.15 -15.03
N VAL A 135 6.13 5.26 -15.69
CA VAL A 135 4.85 5.93 -15.50
C VAL A 135 4.11 6.01 -16.83
N MET A 136 2.95 5.37 -16.87
CA MET A 136 1.97 5.52 -17.92
C MET A 136 0.86 6.45 -17.46
N CYS A 137 0.36 7.25 -18.36
CA CYS A 137 -0.90 7.94 -18.17
C CYS A 137 -1.82 7.74 -19.35
N GLY A 138 -3.11 7.62 -19.06
CA GLY A 138 -4.15 7.37 -20.05
C GLY A 138 -5.35 8.28 -19.83
N ASN A 139 -6.07 8.55 -20.90
CA ASN A 139 -7.31 9.30 -20.88
C ASN A 139 -8.54 8.38 -20.99
N GLN A 140 -9.74 8.96 -20.87
CA GLN A 140 -10.98 8.19 -21.00
C GLN A 140 -11.20 7.58 -22.38
N ASP A 141 -10.62 8.15 -23.43
CA ASP A 141 -10.74 7.66 -24.80
C ASP A 141 -9.84 6.44 -25.06
N GLY A 142 -8.94 6.11 -24.12
CA GLY A 142 -7.98 5.02 -24.23
C GLY A 142 -6.65 5.41 -24.87
N ASP A 143 -6.42 6.69 -25.15
CA ASP A 143 -5.09 7.17 -25.53
C ASP A 143 -4.18 7.17 -24.32
N PHE A 144 -2.92 6.81 -24.53
CA PHE A 144 -1.93 6.78 -23.47
C PHE A 144 -0.58 7.33 -23.89
N GLU A 145 0.19 7.72 -22.87
CA GLU A 145 1.59 8.12 -22.97
C GLU A 145 2.38 7.43 -21.86
N ILE A 146 3.58 6.93 -22.18
CA ILE A 146 4.49 6.31 -21.21
C ILE A 146 5.79 7.11 -21.15
N GLY A 147 6.11 7.58 -19.94
CA GLY A 147 7.41 8.12 -19.60
C GLY A 147 8.27 7.04 -18.96
N LEU A 148 9.45 6.78 -19.55
CA LEU A 148 10.38 5.77 -19.04
C LEU A 148 11.19 6.31 -17.87
N ALA A 149 11.19 5.57 -16.77
CA ALA A 149 11.97 5.88 -15.59
C ALA A 149 13.44 5.50 -15.81
N THR A 150 14.32 6.20 -15.10
CA THR A 150 15.74 5.86 -15.05
C THR A 150 16.09 5.39 -13.63
N SER A 151 17.22 4.68 -13.52
CA SER A 151 17.79 4.28 -12.21
C SER A 151 18.13 5.46 -11.27
N ARG A 152 18.05 6.71 -11.74
CA ARG A 152 18.23 7.94 -10.96
C ARG A 152 16.92 8.62 -10.54
N GLY A 153 15.78 7.99 -10.82
CA GLY A 153 14.45 8.53 -10.52
C GLY A 153 14.05 9.71 -11.40
N GLU A 154 14.63 9.82 -12.60
CA GLU A 154 14.20 10.77 -13.64
C GLU A 154 13.24 10.08 -14.60
N ILE A 155 12.25 10.81 -15.12
CA ILE A 155 11.27 10.31 -16.10
C ILE A 155 11.51 10.98 -17.45
N ASN A 156 11.79 10.19 -18.47
CA ASN A 156 11.92 10.64 -19.85
C ASN A 156 10.52 10.73 -20.48
N THR A 157 9.96 11.93 -20.59
CA THR A 157 8.55 12.18 -20.97
C THR A 157 8.25 12.15 -22.48
N ALA A 158 9.15 11.60 -23.29
CA ALA A 158 9.09 11.65 -24.76
C ALA A 158 9.23 10.27 -25.42
N THR A 159 8.75 9.21 -24.77
CA THR A 159 9.04 7.84 -25.21
C THR A 159 7.92 7.23 -26.03
N TRP A 160 6.80 6.84 -25.41
CA TRP A 160 5.82 6.00 -26.09
C TRP A 160 4.41 6.54 -26.00
N ARG A 161 3.68 6.43 -27.10
CA ARG A 161 2.26 6.83 -27.22
C ARG A 161 1.52 5.78 -28.02
N GLY A 162 0.24 5.64 -27.72
CA GLY A 162 -0.63 4.71 -28.43
C GLY A 162 -2.06 4.82 -27.96
N ARG A 163 -2.86 3.84 -28.38
CA ARG A 163 -4.27 3.72 -28.02
C ARG A 163 -4.61 2.29 -27.61
N LEU A 164 -5.24 2.13 -26.46
CA LEU A 164 -5.71 0.85 -25.95
C LEU A 164 -7.16 0.60 -26.42
N ASP A 165 -7.31 0.18 -27.68
CA ASP A 165 -8.65 -0.01 -28.29
C ASP A 165 -9.55 -1.01 -27.52
N GLY A 166 -10.63 -0.53 -26.92
CA GLY A 166 -11.52 -1.38 -26.12
C GLY A 166 -11.06 -1.61 -24.68
N CYS A 167 -10.08 -0.84 -24.22
CA CYS A 167 -9.73 -0.63 -22.82
C CYS A 167 -10.19 0.78 -22.41
N VAL A 168 -11.50 0.99 -22.39
CA VAL A 168 -12.12 2.31 -22.16
C VAL A 168 -12.51 2.44 -20.69
N VAL A 169 -11.88 3.38 -19.98
CA VAL A 169 -11.96 3.49 -18.51
C VAL A 169 -13.22 4.15 -17.96
N GLN A 170 -14.14 4.64 -18.79
CA GLN A 170 -15.34 5.36 -18.30
C GLN A 170 -16.21 4.55 -17.33
N SER A 171 -16.09 3.21 -17.34
CA SER A 171 -16.75 2.32 -16.38
C SER A 171 -15.89 1.10 -16.03
N GLY A 172 -14.60 1.14 -16.35
CA GLY A 172 -13.72 -0.03 -16.32
C GLY A 172 -12.69 -0.01 -15.20
N GLN A 173 -11.74 -0.93 -15.29
CA GLN A 173 -10.51 -0.91 -14.49
C GLN A 173 -9.32 -1.21 -15.40
N ILE A 174 -8.19 -0.56 -15.13
CA ILE A 174 -6.90 -0.96 -15.67
C ILE A 174 -6.01 -1.37 -14.51
N ALA A 175 -5.30 -2.48 -14.65
CA ALA A 175 -4.26 -2.91 -13.72
C ALA A 175 -3.05 -3.44 -14.51
N VAL A 176 -1.95 -3.65 -13.79
CA VAL A 176 -0.65 -4.00 -14.35
C VAL A 176 -0.12 -5.26 -13.65
N GLY A 177 0.51 -6.14 -14.43
CA GLY A 177 1.17 -7.35 -13.93
C GLY A 177 1.99 -7.98 -15.06
N ASP A 178 2.88 -8.91 -14.75
CA ASP A 178 3.64 -9.67 -15.76
C ASP A 178 2.90 -10.99 -16.03
N PHE A 179 2.07 -11.04 -17.07
CA PHE A 179 1.18 -12.19 -17.32
C PHE A 179 1.83 -13.28 -18.20
N ASN A 180 2.92 -12.98 -18.89
CA ASN A 180 3.62 -13.97 -19.73
C ASN A 180 4.98 -14.41 -19.14
N GLY A 181 5.44 -13.79 -18.05
CA GLY A 181 6.70 -14.09 -17.38
C GLY A 181 7.92 -13.56 -18.11
N ASP A 182 7.78 -12.51 -18.93
CA ASP A 182 8.88 -11.93 -19.70
C ASP A 182 9.64 -10.81 -18.94
N ALA A 183 9.26 -10.58 -17.68
CA ALA A 183 9.76 -9.53 -16.80
C ALA A 183 9.41 -8.10 -17.26
N MET A 184 8.49 -7.94 -18.22
CA MET A 184 7.85 -6.68 -18.53
C MET A 184 6.46 -6.63 -17.89
N SER A 185 6.05 -5.42 -17.54
CA SER A 185 4.72 -5.14 -17.04
C SER A 185 3.73 -5.09 -18.20
N ASP A 186 2.80 -6.02 -18.22
CA ASP A 186 1.66 -6.05 -19.12
C ASP A 186 0.47 -5.28 -18.54
N ILE A 187 -0.62 -5.20 -19.32
CA ILE A 187 -1.84 -4.51 -18.90
C ILE A 187 -3.03 -5.46 -18.93
N VAL A 188 -3.83 -5.43 -17.85
CA VAL A 188 -5.17 -6.01 -17.84
C VAL A 188 -6.22 -4.90 -17.83
N CYS A 189 -7.19 -5.05 -18.73
CA CYS A 189 -8.28 -4.12 -18.99
C CYS A 189 -9.61 -4.80 -18.69
N VAL A 190 -10.42 -4.19 -17.84
CA VAL A 190 -11.79 -4.62 -17.54
C VAL A 190 -12.77 -3.61 -18.15
N ASP A 191 -13.53 -4.05 -19.16
CA ASP A 191 -14.64 -3.31 -19.76
C ASP A 191 -15.95 -3.86 -19.18
N ARG A 192 -16.59 -3.08 -18.30
CA ARG A 192 -17.84 -3.47 -17.62
C ARG A 192 -19.07 -3.34 -18.52
N VAL A 193 -19.00 -2.52 -19.56
CA VAL A 193 -20.09 -2.33 -20.54
C VAL A 193 -20.14 -3.53 -21.49
N LYS A 194 -18.98 -3.92 -22.03
CA LYS A 194 -18.87 -5.08 -22.94
C LYS A 194 -18.73 -6.41 -22.20
N LYS A 195 -18.69 -6.39 -20.86
CA LYS A 195 -18.49 -7.56 -20.00
C LYS A 195 -17.28 -8.38 -20.42
N LYS A 196 -16.15 -7.69 -20.57
CA LYS A 196 -14.94 -8.25 -21.15
C LYS A 196 -13.70 -7.83 -20.37
N THR A 197 -12.88 -8.81 -20.06
CA THR A 197 -11.55 -8.66 -19.47
C THR A 197 -10.52 -9.10 -20.48
N THR A 198 -9.54 -8.25 -20.72
CA THR A 198 -8.50 -8.44 -21.74
C THR A 198 -7.14 -8.23 -21.10
N VAL A 199 -6.26 -9.20 -21.23
CA VAL A 199 -4.82 -9.00 -20.96
C VAL A 199 -4.16 -8.60 -22.28
N ARG A 200 -3.30 -7.59 -22.25
CA ARG A 200 -2.48 -7.14 -23.36
C ARG A 200 -1.02 -7.16 -22.95
N LEU A 201 -0.24 -7.90 -23.72
CA LEU A 201 1.19 -8.05 -23.47
C LEU A 201 1.94 -6.77 -23.88
N SER A 202 2.94 -6.40 -23.08
CA SER A 202 3.85 -5.32 -23.41
C SER A 202 4.74 -5.72 -24.58
N ASN A 203 5.00 -4.76 -25.46
CA ASN A 203 5.98 -4.91 -26.52
C ASN A 203 6.71 -3.59 -26.73
N ASN A 204 7.64 -3.28 -25.83
CA ASN A 204 8.47 -2.08 -25.87
C ASN A 204 7.66 -0.79 -26.12
N GLY A 205 6.63 -0.58 -25.30
CA GLY A 205 5.83 0.64 -25.33
C GLY A 205 4.58 0.61 -26.19
N GLN A 206 4.28 -0.56 -26.72
CA GLN A 206 3.05 -0.83 -27.42
C GLN A 206 2.33 -1.98 -26.73
N PHE A 207 1.01 -2.00 -26.88
CA PHE A 207 0.13 -3.06 -26.36
C PHE A 207 -0.78 -3.53 -27.50
N PRO A 208 -0.28 -4.42 -28.38
CA PRO A 208 -1.00 -4.85 -29.57
C PRO A 208 -2.39 -5.42 -29.26
N THR A 209 -3.32 -5.25 -30.19
CA THR A 209 -4.64 -5.88 -30.09
C THR A 209 -4.54 -7.37 -30.41
N GLY A 210 -5.15 -8.22 -29.57
CA GLY A 210 -5.24 -9.66 -29.82
C GLY A 210 -4.10 -10.50 -29.24
N GLU A 211 -3.08 -9.88 -28.66
CA GLU A 211 -2.06 -10.56 -27.86
C GLU A 211 -2.56 -10.69 -26.41
N GLY A 212 -2.72 -11.92 -25.90
CA GLY A 212 -3.07 -12.21 -24.49
C GLY A 212 -4.44 -12.88 -24.26
N TYR A 213 -4.90 -12.86 -23.00
CA TYR A 213 -6.17 -13.46 -22.55
C TYR A 213 -7.39 -12.61 -22.92
N PHE A 214 -8.50 -13.27 -23.26
CA PHE A 214 -9.82 -12.69 -23.49
C PHE A 214 -10.89 -13.53 -22.79
N GLY A 215 -11.70 -12.91 -21.92
CA GLY A 215 -12.85 -13.57 -21.32
C GLY A 215 -13.74 -12.61 -20.54
N SER A 216 -14.71 -13.14 -19.79
CA SER A 216 -15.54 -12.36 -18.88
C SER A 216 -15.19 -12.75 -17.44
N PHE A 217 -14.31 -11.98 -16.81
CA PHE A 217 -13.89 -12.21 -15.42
C PHE A 217 -13.81 -10.88 -14.68
N CYS A 218 -14.45 -10.75 -13.53
CA CYS A 218 -14.43 -9.52 -12.72
C CYS A 218 -15.03 -8.28 -13.41
N THR A 219 -16.15 -8.44 -14.12
CA THR A 219 -16.73 -7.40 -15.00
C THR A 219 -17.96 -6.72 -14.41
N ASP A 220 -18.33 -6.99 -13.16
CA ASP A 220 -19.50 -6.35 -12.55
C ASP A 220 -19.20 -4.97 -11.97
N GLU A 221 -20.22 -4.12 -11.87
CA GLU A 221 -20.09 -2.68 -11.58
C GLU A 221 -19.47 -2.35 -10.23
N SER A 222 -19.31 -3.34 -9.34
CA SER A 222 -18.69 -3.18 -8.02
C SER A 222 -17.58 -4.20 -7.75
N ASP A 223 -17.16 -4.92 -8.78
CA ASP A 223 -16.04 -5.84 -8.67
C ASP A 223 -14.71 -5.07 -8.68
N TRP A 224 -13.69 -5.67 -8.08
CA TRP A 224 -12.32 -5.13 -8.09
C TRP A 224 -11.33 -6.22 -8.44
N LEU A 225 -10.60 -6.02 -9.54
CA LEU A 225 -9.59 -6.95 -10.03
C LEU A 225 -8.23 -6.63 -9.40
N ILE A 226 -7.49 -7.65 -9.00
CA ILE A 226 -6.13 -7.50 -8.45
C ILE A 226 -5.22 -8.51 -9.15
N PRO A 227 -4.22 -8.05 -9.92
CA PRO A 227 -3.21 -8.92 -10.47
C PRO A 227 -2.08 -9.15 -9.47
N LEU A 228 -1.60 -10.39 -9.35
CA LEU A 228 -0.45 -10.79 -8.55
C LEU A 228 -0.04 -12.23 -8.89
N ASP A 229 1.25 -12.54 -8.77
CA ASP A 229 1.76 -13.91 -8.81
C ASP A 229 1.45 -14.60 -7.46
N ILE A 230 0.39 -15.42 -7.41
CA ILE A 230 -0.09 -16.03 -6.16
C ILE A 230 0.56 -17.38 -5.87
N ASP A 231 1.02 -18.09 -6.91
CA ASP A 231 1.62 -19.41 -6.81
C ASP A 231 3.15 -19.43 -7.03
N ALA A 232 3.74 -18.25 -7.27
CA ALA A 232 5.17 -18.02 -7.47
C ALA A 232 5.73 -18.70 -8.74
N ASP A 233 4.94 -18.80 -9.81
CA ASP A 233 5.40 -19.34 -11.10
C ASP A 233 6.06 -18.29 -12.02
N ASN A 234 6.17 -17.03 -11.56
CA ASN A 234 6.60 -15.83 -12.29
C ASN A 234 5.66 -15.39 -13.41
N LYS A 235 4.41 -15.85 -13.42
CA LYS A 235 3.32 -15.28 -14.20
C LYS A 235 2.26 -14.81 -13.25
N TRP A 236 1.73 -13.64 -13.51
CA TRP A 236 0.74 -13.04 -12.62
C TRP A 236 -0.63 -13.68 -12.87
N ASP A 237 -1.34 -13.92 -11.79
CA ASP A 237 -2.71 -14.40 -11.74
C ASP A 237 -3.67 -13.22 -11.52
N LEU A 238 -4.98 -13.50 -11.55
CA LEU A 238 -6.01 -12.51 -11.32
C LEU A 238 -6.94 -12.93 -10.16
N ILE A 239 -7.05 -12.08 -9.15
CA ILE A 239 -8.10 -12.18 -8.14
C ILE A 239 -9.21 -11.19 -8.48
N CYS A 240 -10.46 -11.64 -8.38
CA CYS A 240 -11.61 -10.75 -8.35
C CYS A 240 -12.19 -10.68 -6.94
N SER A 241 -12.33 -9.47 -6.41
CA SER A 241 -13.11 -9.21 -5.21
C SER A 241 -14.51 -8.77 -5.61
N HIS A 242 -15.53 -9.51 -5.17
CA HIS A 242 -16.91 -9.21 -5.47
C HIS A 242 -17.56 -8.35 -4.38
N SER A 243 -18.61 -7.61 -4.76
CA SER A 243 -19.38 -6.79 -3.82
C SER A 243 -20.10 -7.58 -2.73
N ASN A 244 -20.40 -8.86 -2.98
CA ASN A 244 -21.03 -9.77 -2.03
C ASN A 244 -20.06 -10.33 -0.96
N ARG A 245 -18.78 -9.88 -0.97
CA ARG A 245 -17.67 -10.34 -0.12
C ARG A 245 -17.07 -11.70 -0.48
N ASP A 246 -17.51 -12.32 -1.56
CA ASP A 246 -16.81 -13.47 -2.12
C ASP A 246 -15.63 -13.00 -2.98
N SER A 247 -14.75 -13.93 -3.33
CA SER A 247 -13.64 -13.66 -4.23
C SER A 247 -13.34 -14.87 -5.10
N ASP A 248 -13.13 -14.61 -6.39
CA ASP A 248 -12.76 -15.63 -7.36
C ASP A 248 -11.29 -15.48 -7.74
N LEU A 249 -10.64 -16.60 -8.03
CA LEU A 249 -9.25 -16.66 -8.47
C LEU A 249 -9.19 -17.26 -9.87
N LEU A 250 -8.51 -16.56 -10.77
CA LEU A 250 -8.19 -17.03 -12.10
C LEU A 250 -6.68 -17.25 -12.19
N MET A 251 -6.31 -18.54 -12.14
CA MET A 251 -4.91 -18.98 -12.27
C MET A 251 -4.44 -18.88 -13.72
N ASN A 252 -3.27 -18.30 -13.91
CA ASN A 252 -2.61 -18.19 -15.20
C ASN A 252 -1.85 -19.49 -15.51
N THR A 253 -2.50 -20.35 -16.28
CA THR A 253 -1.93 -21.66 -16.67
C THR A 253 -1.24 -21.64 -18.02
N PHE A 254 -0.99 -20.46 -18.59
CA PHE A 254 -0.32 -20.33 -19.88
C PHE A 254 1.08 -20.96 -19.82
N SER A 255 1.39 -21.72 -20.86
CA SER A 255 2.71 -22.27 -21.12
C SER A 255 3.12 -21.88 -22.53
N LEU A 256 4.34 -21.34 -22.66
CA LEU A 256 4.97 -21.02 -23.94
C LEU A 256 5.25 -22.28 -24.77
#